data_AF-A0A1Y1VV73-F1
#
_entry.id   AF-A0A1Y1VV73-F1
#
_cell.length_a   1.000
_cell.length_b   1.000
_cell.length_c   1.000
_cell.angle_alpha   90.00
_cell.angle_beta   90.00
_cell.angle_gamma   90.00
#
_symmetry.space_group_name_H-M   'P 1'
#
loop_
_entity.id
_entity.type
_entity.pdbx_description
1 polymer ?
#
loop_
_entity_poly.entity_id
_entity_poly.type
_entity_poly.pdbx_seq_one_letter_code
_entity_poly.pdbx_strand_id
1 'polypeptide(L)'
;KVNIIANLYNNENILPAWIREVERVIHILGPSKVCISIVENYSVDGTKDILHYWNSSLKSRGICSKVTIGYKESTTDRDKMQRIDRLSELRNVAFDQIINKNVTTIFLNDIIFVAEDMLTLLLDLYYSDIDVSCAMDYNGVGLYDVWVTRSIQKKVVSPIYPYFTDHESVKNLTNGFPVDVYSC
;
A
#
# COMPACT_ATOMS: atom_id res chain seq x y z
N LYS A 1 -9.22 10.97 9.63
CA LYS A 1 -7.87 10.50 10.04
C LYS A 1 -7.56 9.29 9.17
N VAL A 2 -6.31 9.09 8.76
CA VAL A 2 -5.90 8.02 7.87
C VAL A 2 -4.64 7.37 8.43
N ASN A 3 -4.59 6.04 8.42
CA ASN A 3 -3.36 5.31 8.67
C ASN A 3 -2.71 4.94 7.33
N ILE A 4 -1.42 5.18 7.18
CA ILE A 4 -0.63 4.71 6.04
C ILE A 4 0.28 3.60 6.55
N ILE A 5 0.09 2.40 6.05
CA ILE A 5 0.84 1.21 6.45
C ILE A 5 1.71 0.75 5.30
N ALA A 6 2.94 0.29 5.58
CA ALA A 6 3.76 -0.39 4.59
C ALA A 6 4.57 -1.56 5.15
N ASN A 7 4.88 -2.51 4.28
CA ASN A 7 5.97 -3.46 4.47
C ASN A 7 7.06 -3.16 3.43
N LEU A 8 8.31 -3.02 3.85
CA LEU A 8 9.41 -2.63 2.95
C LEU A 8 10.61 -3.57 3.10
N TYR A 9 11.30 -3.85 1.99
CA TYR A 9 12.47 -4.70 1.91
C TYR A 9 13.31 -4.33 0.68
N ASN A 10 14.56 -3.92 0.87
CA ASN A 10 15.50 -3.54 -0.19
C ASN A 10 14.93 -2.48 -1.16
N ASN A 11 14.43 -1.38 -0.60
CA ASN A 11 13.75 -0.32 -1.33
C ASN A 11 14.55 1.00 -1.39
N GLU A 12 15.87 0.99 -1.15
CA GLU A 12 16.72 2.19 -1.10
C GLU A 12 16.49 3.12 -2.30
N ASN A 13 16.42 2.54 -3.51
CA ASN A 13 16.29 3.29 -4.75
C ASN A 13 14.93 4.00 -4.93
N ILE A 14 13.85 3.40 -4.42
CA ILE A 14 12.48 3.94 -4.61
C ILE A 14 12.05 4.84 -3.45
N LEU A 15 12.62 4.64 -2.27
CA LEU A 15 12.23 5.32 -1.04
C LEU A 15 12.22 6.85 -1.15
N PRO A 16 13.18 7.53 -1.82
CA PRO A 16 13.12 8.99 -1.96
C PRO A 16 11.86 9.47 -2.68
N ALA A 17 11.43 8.77 -3.74
CA ALA A 17 10.20 9.10 -4.45
C ALA A 17 8.97 8.72 -3.63
N TRP A 18 8.97 7.52 -3.06
CA TRP A 18 7.89 7.00 -2.21
C TRP A 18 7.60 7.95 -1.03
N ILE A 19 8.64 8.34 -0.29
CA ILE A 19 8.54 9.25 0.87
C ILE A 19 8.03 10.62 0.44
N ARG A 20 8.51 11.16 -0.69
CA ARG A 20 8.06 12.46 -1.20
C ARG A 20 6.54 12.47 -1.42
N GLU A 21 5.99 11.42 -2.01
CA GLU A 21 4.55 11.35 -2.27
C GLU A 21 3.73 11.13 -0.99
N VAL A 22 4.24 10.37 -0.01
CA VAL A 22 3.62 10.28 1.33
C VAL A 22 3.64 11.65 2.04
N GLU A 23 4.75 12.39 1.98
CA GLU A 23 4.84 13.73 2.56
C GLU A 23 3.86 14.71 1.90
N ARG A 24 3.63 14.60 0.59
CA ARG A 24 2.58 15.37 -0.11
C ARG A 24 1.19 15.05 0.46
N VAL A 25 0.87 13.79 0.70
CA VAL A 25 -0.40 13.40 1.36
C VAL A 25 -0.49 13.94 2.78
N ILE A 26 0.58 13.85 3.58
CA ILE A 26 0.65 14.43 4.93
C ILE A 26 0.40 15.94 4.89
N HIS A 27 0.99 16.64 3.92
CA HIS A 27 0.81 18.08 3.74
C HIS A 27 -0.64 18.43 3.40
N ILE A 28 -1.26 17.69 2.47
CA ILE A 28 -2.64 17.93 2.01
C ILE A 28 -3.66 17.62 3.11
N LEU A 29 -3.54 16.48 3.79
CA LEU A 29 -4.49 16.04 4.83
C LEU A 29 -4.24 16.74 6.18
N GLY A 30 -3.02 17.20 6.41
CA GLY A 30 -2.55 17.77 7.65
C GLY A 30 -1.93 16.72 8.60
N PRO A 31 -0.84 17.08 9.31
CA PRO A 31 -0.05 16.13 10.10
C PRO A 31 -0.82 15.46 11.25
N SER A 32 -1.82 16.12 11.82
CA SER A 32 -2.67 15.57 12.90
C SER A 32 -3.69 14.53 12.42
N LYS A 33 -3.86 14.40 11.09
CA LYS A 33 -4.82 13.51 10.46
C LYS A 33 -4.18 12.21 9.97
N VAL A 34 -2.85 12.11 9.94
CA VAL A 34 -2.13 10.96 9.39
C VAL A 34 -1.33 10.24 10.48
N CYS A 35 -1.34 8.91 10.46
CA CYS A 35 -0.39 8.09 11.21
C CYS A 35 0.32 7.11 10.27
N ILE A 36 1.63 6.95 10.44
CA ILE A 36 2.48 6.07 9.63
C ILE A 36 2.85 4.81 10.41
N SER A 37 2.70 3.64 9.81
CA SER A 37 3.15 2.38 10.39
C SER A 37 3.94 1.56 9.37
N ILE A 38 5.20 1.25 9.65
CA ILE A 38 6.07 0.53 8.71
C ILE A 38 6.79 -0.61 9.39
N VAL A 39 6.78 -1.76 8.72
CA VAL A 39 7.65 -2.89 9.05
C VAL A 39 8.66 -3.06 7.94
N GLU A 40 9.94 -2.99 8.31
CA GLU A 40 11.07 -3.26 7.43
C GLU A 40 11.57 -4.69 7.71
N ASN A 41 11.69 -5.52 6.66
CA ASN A 41 11.95 -6.96 6.72
C ASN A 41 13.38 -7.34 6.28
N TYR A 42 14.37 -6.89 7.05
CA TYR A 42 15.77 -7.28 6.94
C TYR A 42 16.47 -6.85 5.64
N SER A 43 16.36 -5.58 5.29
CA SER A 43 17.03 -4.99 4.15
C SER A 43 18.54 -5.01 4.32
N VAL A 44 19.25 -5.23 3.22
CA VAL A 44 20.73 -5.26 3.16
C VAL A 44 21.30 -4.04 2.43
N ASP A 45 20.42 -3.15 1.96
CA ASP A 45 20.73 -1.87 1.33
C ASP A 45 20.48 -0.69 2.30
N GLY A 46 20.54 0.54 1.80
CA GLY A 46 20.32 1.77 2.59
C GLY A 46 18.89 1.99 3.11
N THR A 47 17.95 1.07 2.88
CA THR A 47 16.55 1.17 3.31
C THR A 47 16.40 1.48 4.80
N LYS A 48 17.17 0.78 5.65
CA LYS A 48 17.07 0.93 7.11
C LYS A 48 17.40 2.34 7.56
N ASP A 49 18.48 2.90 7.02
CA ASP A 49 18.96 4.23 7.38
C ASP A 49 17.96 5.30 6.92
N ILE A 50 17.48 5.22 5.67
CA ILE A 50 16.49 6.16 5.13
C ILE A 50 15.23 6.16 6.00
N LEU A 51 14.70 4.97 6.34
CA LEU A 51 13.52 4.84 7.19
C LEU A 51 13.76 5.34 8.62
N HIS A 52 14.95 5.13 9.17
CA HIS A 52 15.32 5.62 10.50
C HIS A 52 15.32 7.16 10.56
N TYR A 53 15.96 7.81 9.58
CA TYR A 53 16.00 9.27 9.50
C TYR A 53 14.62 9.86 9.25
N TRP A 54 13.84 9.28 8.34
CA TRP A 54 12.50 9.77 8.04
C TRP A 54 11.56 9.63 9.24
N ASN A 55 11.57 8.49 9.93
CA ASN A 55 10.78 8.29 11.14
C ASN A 55 11.11 9.32 12.24
N SER A 56 12.39 9.66 12.40
CA SER A 56 12.83 10.68 13.36
C SER A 56 12.29 12.07 12.97
N SER A 57 12.28 12.40 11.68
CA SER A 57 11.71 13.65 11.14
C SER A 57 10.18 13.72 11.29
N LEU A 58 9.46 12.61 11.12
CA LEU A 58 8.02 12.56 11.36
C LEU A 58 7.71 12.87 12.84
N LYS A 59 8.42 12.21 13.76
CA LYS A 59 8.22 12.38 15.21
C LYS A 59 8.56 13.79 15.69
N SER A 60 9.65 14.39 15.19
CA SER A 60 10.02 15.76 15.57
C SER A 60 8.98 16.80 15.13
N ARG A 61 8.20 16.51 14.07
CA ARG A 61 7.06 17.32 13.61
C ARG A 61 5.73 16.94 14.27
N GLY A 62 5.73 16.02 15.24
CA GLY A 62 4.51 15.58 15.94
C GLY A 62 3.59 14.71 15.08
N ILE A 63 4.09 14.14 13.98
CA ILE A 63 3.32 13.20 13.16
C ILE A 63 3.39 11.82 13.83
N CYS A 64 2.22 11.18 13.96
CA CYS A 64 2.12 9.84 14.51
C CYS A 64 2.91 8.86 13.61
N SER A 65 3.95 8.22 14.14
CA SER A 65 4.71 7.23 13.37
C SER A 65 5.31 6.11 14.22
N LYS A 66 5.24 4.89 13.70
CA LYS A 66 5.94 3.70 14.21
C LYS A 66 6.60 2.99 13.04
N VAL A 67 7.93 2.91 13.08
CA VAL A 67 8.73 2.19 12.08
C VAL A 67 9.55 1.16 12.82
N THR A 68 9.36 -0.11 12.47
CA THR A 68 10.07 -1.26 13.02
C THR A 68 11.09 -1.72 12.01
N ILE A 69 12.38 -1.59 12.37
CA ILE A 69 13.53 -1.93 11.52
C ILE A 69 14.07 -3.31 11.91
N GLY A 70 14.43 -4.13 10.91
CA GLY A 70 15.04 -5.44 11.15
C GLY A 70 14.08 -6.48 11.75
N TYR A 71 12.80 -6.44 11.37
CA TYR A 71 11.82 -7.38 11.94
C TYR A 71 12.23 -8.83 11.60
N LYS A 72 12.40 -9.66 12.64
CA LYS A 72 12.82 -11.08 12.56
C LYS A 72 14.14 -11.34 11.82
N GLU A 73 15.01 -10.33 11.72
CA GLU A 73 16.34 -10.39 11.08
C GLU A 73 17.24 -11.53 11.61
N SER A 74 17.10 -11.89 12.89
CA SER A 74 17.89 -12.95 13.53
C SER A 74 17.29 -14.37 13.45
N THR A 75 16.15 -14.55 12.77
CA THR A 75 15.45 -15.84 12.74
C THR A 75 15.75 -16.62 11.45
N THR A 76 16.17 -17.88 11.58
CA THR A 76 16.24 -18.81 10.43
C THR A 76 14.88 -19.18 9.85
N ASP A 77 13.80 -18.72 10.50
CA ASP A 77 12.41 -19.02 10.14
C ASP A 77 11.95 -18.25 8.90
N ARG A 78 12.59 -17.12 8.59
CA ARG A 78 12.29 -16.31 7.39
C ARG A 78 12.39 -17.12 6.09
N ASP A 79 13.40 -17.98 6.00
CA ASP A 79 13.69 -18.80 4.82
C ASP A 79 12.88 -20.10 4.78
N LYS A 80 12.29 -20.49 5.91
CA LYS A 80 11.45 -21.68 6.04
C LYS A 80 9.98 -21.42 5.71
N MET A 81 9.54 -20.15 5.79
CA MET A 81 8.14 -19.78 5.61
C MET A 81 7.82 -19.47 4.15
N GLN A 82 6.65 -19.92 3.69
CA GLN A 82 6.17 -19.60 2.35
C GLN A 82 6.00 -18.09 2.19
N ARG A 83 6.30 -17.60 0.98
CA ARG A 83 6.34 -16.15 0.69
C ARG A 83 5.03 -15.43 1.07
N ILE A 84 3.88 -16.02 0.74
CA ILE A 84 2.57 -15.40 0.98
C ILE A 84 2.29 -15.30 2.47
N ASP A 85 2.51 -16.37 3.22
CA ASP A 85 2.33 -16.37 4.68
C ASP A 85 3.22 -15.32 5.35
N ARG A 86 4.47 -15.19 4.88
CA ARG A 86 5.41 -14.18 5.36
C ARG A 86 4.93 -12.76 5.10
N LEU A 87 4.48 -12.47 3.89
CA LEU A 87 3.95 -11.15 3.58
C LEU A 87 2.69 -10.85 4.41
N SER A 88 1.80 -11.82 4.57
CA SER A 88 0.61 -11.69 5.42
C SER A 88 0.98 -11.40 6.88
N GLU A 89 1.97 -12.10 7.44
CA GLU A 89 2.45 -11.82 8.80
C GLU A 89 2.98 -10.38 8.93
N LEU A 90 3.84 -9.95 8.00
CA LEU A 90 4.43 -8.60 8.04
C LEU A 90 3.37 -7.51 7.97
N ARG A 91 2.34 -7.70 7.13
CA ARG A 91 1.20 -6.78 7.03
C ARG A 91 0.42 -6.70 8.32
N ASN A 92 0.15 -7.85 8.95
CA ASN A 92 -0.54 -7.90 10.24
C ASN A 92 0.28 -7.21 11.34
N VAL A 93 1.60 -7.42 11.39
CA VAL A 93 2.49 -6.75 12.34
C VAL A 93 2.53 -5.23 12.11
N ALA A 94 2.53 -4.79 10.85
CA ALA A 94 2.46 -3.37 10.52
C ALA A 94 1.09 -2.77 10.89
N PHE A 95 0.01 -3.53 10.72
CA PHE A 95 -1.33 -3.13 11.15
C PHE A 95 -1.47 -3.03 12.67
N ASP A 96 -0.87 -3.97 13.40
CA ASP A 96 -0.98 -4.02 14.87
C ASP A 96 -0.19 -2.92 15.60
N GLN A 97 0.76 -2.28 14.91
CA GLN A 97 1.46 -1.10 15.43
C GLN A 97 0.58 0.17 15.48
N ILE A 98 -0.58 0.17 14.82
CA ILE A 98 -1.49 1.31 14.79
C ILE A 98 -2.26 1.42 16.09
N ILE A 99 -2.33 2.64 16.63
CA ILE A 99 -3.08 2.96 17.84
C ILE A 99 -4.59 2.98 17.58
N ASN A 100 -5.04 3.66 16.51
CA ASN A 100 -6.46 3.78 16.17
C ASN A 100 -6.78 2.97 14.91
N LYS A 101 -7.33 1.78 15.11
CA LYS A 101 -7.74 0.88 14.02
C LYS A 101 -9.13 1.21 13.44
N ASN A 102 -9.88 2.13 14.05
CA ASN A 102 -11.22 2.54 13.62
C ASN A 102 -11.21 3.72 12.64
N VAL A 103 -10.15 3.84 11.84
CA VAL A 103 -10.04 4.89 10.82
C VAL A 103 -9.57 4.27 9.51
N THR A 104 -9.87 4.95 8.41
CA THR A 104 -9.46 4.54 7.07
C THR A 104 -7.97 4.24 7.05
N THR A 105 -7.63 3.10 6.48
CA THR A 105 -6.27 2.59 6.43
C THR A 105 -5.93 2.31 4.98
N ILE A 106 -4.80 2.87 4.53
CA ILE A 106 -4.22 2.54 3.23
C ILE A 106 -2.99 1.67 3.45
N PHE A 107 -2.92 0.59 2.67
CA PHE A 107 -1.75 -0.27 2.61
C PHE A 107 -0.94 0.07 1.35
N LEU A 108 0.34 0.40 1.53
CA LEU A 108 1.27 0.68 0.46
C LEU A 108 2.37 -0.38 0.47
N ASN A 109 2.63 -0.95 -0.71
CA ASN A 109 3.79 -1.80 -0.91
C ASN A 109 4.97 -0.97 -1.47
N ASP A 110 5.99 -1.65 -1.99
CA ASP A 110 7.14 -1.08 -2.67
C ASP A 110 6.87 -0.67 -4.13
N ILE A 111 5.81 0.13 -4.32
CA ILE A 111 5.37 0.62 -5.63
C ILE A 111 5.80 2.08 -5.87
N ILE A 112 5.70 2.50 -7.13
CA ILE A 112 5.74 3.92 -7.52
C ILE A 112 4.30 4.39 -7.69
N PHE A 113 3.95 5.49 -7.06
CA PHE A 113 2.61 6.09 -7.09
C PHE A 113 2.75 7.61 -7.04
N VAL A 114 1.65 8.34 -7.21
CA VAL A 114 1.57 9.77 -6.89
C VAL A 114 0.52 10.03 -5.79
N ALA A 115 0.69 11.11 -5.03
CA ALA A 115 -0.22 11.45 -3.93
C ALA A 115 -1.71 11.49 -4.35
N GLU A 116 -1.98 11.92 -5.57
CA GLU A 116 -3.30 12.02 -6.17
C GLU A 116 -4.02 10.65 -6.26
N ASP A 117 -3.30 9.58 -6.58
CA ASP A 117 -3.90 8.23 -6.66
C ASP A 117 -4.37 7.76 -5.28
N MET A 118 -3.53 7.97 -4.26
CA MET A 118 -3.87 7.65 -2.87
C MET A 118 -5.04 8.51 -2.37
N LEU A 119 -5.05 9.81 -2.69
CA LEU A 119 -6.17 10.68 -2.33
C LEU A 119 -7.47 10.28 -3.04
N THR A 120 -7.40 9.84 -4.29
CA THR A 120 -8.56 9.33 -5.03
C THR A 120 -9.16 8.11 -4.34
N LEU A 121 -8.34 7.12 -3.96
CA LEU A 121 -8.82 5.96 -3.20
C LEU A 121 -9.48 6.35 -1.86
N LEU A 122 -8.90 7.33 -1.16
CA LEU A 122 -9.47 7.82 0.10
C LEU A 122 -10.80 8.55 -0.11
N LEU A 123 -10.95 9.27 -1.23
CA LEU A 123 -12.20 9.96 -1.59
C LEU A 123 -13.27 8.95 -2.02
N ASP A 124 -12.90 7.90 -2.76
CA ASP A 124 -13.81 6.83 -3.15
C ASP A 124 -14.43 6.16 -1.92
N LEU A 125 -13.60 5.81 -0.92
CA LEU A 125 -14.06 5.25 0.36
C LEU A 125 -14.93 6.24 1.17
N TYR A 126 -14.73 7.55 1.00
CA TYR A 126 -15.46 8.56 1.76
C TYR A 126 -16.83 8.87 1.16
N TYR A 127 -16.93 8.88 -0.17
CA TYR A 127 -18.15 9.24 -0.89
C TYR A 127 -18.98 8.05 -1.36
N SER A 128 -18.39 6.85 -1.39
CA SER A 128 -19.06 5.63 -1.81
C SER A 128 -19.30 4.70 -0.62
N ASP A 129 -20.36 3.90 -0.68
CA ASP A 129 -20.69 2.89 0.33
C ASP A 129 -19.88 1.62 0.09
N ILE A 130 -18.56 1.71 0.25
CA ILE A 130 -17.61 0.60 0.05
C ILE A 130 -16.66 0.46 1.24
N ASP A 131 -16.36 -0.78 1.62
CA ASP A 131 -15.43 -1.08 2.71
C ASP A 131 -13.96 -1.07 2.25
N VAL A 132 -13.71 -1.38 0.98
CA VAL A 132 -12.38 -1.58 0.40
C VAL A 132 -12.34 -1.04 -1.03
N SER A 133 -11.26 -0.36 -1.37
CA SER A 133 -10.89 0.02 -2.74
C SER A 133 -9.42 -0.30 -2.97
N CYS A 134 -9.07 -0.70 -4.19
CA CYS A 134 -7.71 -1.08 -4.57
C CYS A 134 -7.22 -0.23 -5.75
N ALA A 135 -5.94 0.15 -5.72
CA ALA A 135 -5.28 0.67 -6.90
C ALA A 135 -5.12 -0.42 -7.97
N MET A 136 -5.08 -0.02 -9.22
CA MET A 136 -4.60 -0.88 -10.31
C MET A 136 -3.08 -0.76 -10.39
N ASP A 137 -2.38 -1.90 -10.31
CA ASP A 137 -0.92 -1.96 -10.41
C ASP A 137 -0.49 -2.49 -11.79
N TYR A 138 0.62 -1.99 -12.31
CA TYR A 138 1.06 -2.28 -13.67
C TYR A 138 2.54 -2.67 -13.69
N ASN A 139 2.85 -3.70 -14.48
CA ASN A 139 4.22 -4.00 -14.86
C ASN A 139 4.47 -3.55 -16.32
N GLY A 140 5.67 -3.79 -16.86
CA GLY A 140 6.01 -3.41 -18.23
C GLY A 140 5.17 -4.08 -19.34
N VAL A 141 4.27 -5.00 -19.00
CA VAL A 141 3.38 -5.70 -19.95
C VAL A 141 1.93 -5.25 -19.81
N GLY A 142 1.45 -4.99 -18.59
CA GLY A 142 0.07 -4.59 -18.35
C GLY A 142 -0.33 -4.74 -16.88
N LEU A 143 -1.61 -5.02 -16.64
CA LEU A 143 -2.16 -5.19 -15.29
C LEU A 143 -1.40 -6.30 -14.56
N TYR A 144 -0.83 -5.97 -13.41
CA TYR A 144 -0.04 -6.87 -12.59
C TYR A 144 -0.93 -7.73 -11.69
N ASP A 145 -0.40 -8.84 -11.19
CA ASP A 145 -1.04 -9.71 -10.22
C ASP A 145 -2.48 -10.20 -10.58
N VAL A 146 -2.75 -10.40 -11.88
CA VAL A 146 -4.03 -10.95 -12.36
C VAL A 146 -4.40 -12.32 -11.77
N TRP A 147 -3.44 -13.01 -11.15
CA TRP A 147 -3.68 -14.27 -10.46
C TRP A 147 -4.53 -14.11 -9.18
N VAL A 148 -4.54 -12.95 -8.52
CA VAL A 148 -5.44 -12.64 -7.37
C VAL A 148 -6.68 -11.84 -7.76
N THR A 149 -6.60 -11.05 -8.83
CA THR A 149 -7.73 -10.22 -9.25
C THR A 149 -8.85 -11.06 -9.84
N ARG A 150 -10.09 -10.85 -9.39
CA ARG A 150 -11.28 -11.51 -9.92
C ARG A 150 -12.32 -10.48 -10.28
N SER A 151 -12.80 -10.53 -11.53
CA SER A 151 -13.92 -9.69 -11.96
C SER A 151 -15.16 -9.95 -11.10
N ILE A 152 -16.19 -9.11 -11.20
CA ILE A 152 -17.46 -9.31 -10.51
C ILE A 152 -18.09 -10.69 -10.81
N GLN A 153 -17.75 -11.28 -11.97
CA GLN A 153 -18.17 -12.62 -12.39
C GLN A 153 -17.28 -13.74 -11.85
N LYS A 154 -16.35 -13.44 -10.93
CA LYS A 154 -15.36 -14.35 -10.33
C LYS A 154 -14.37 -14.93 -11.33
N LYS A 155 -14.19 -14.30 -12.49
CA LYS A 155 -13.26 -14.74 -13.54
C LYS A 155 -11.91 -14.08 -13.38
N VAL A 156 -10.85 -14.77 -13.80
CA VAL A 156 -9.52 -14.18 -13.98
C VAL A 156 -9.61 -13.06 -15.02
N VAL A 157 -8.92 -11.96 -14.75
CA VAL A 157 -8.84 -10.81 -15.66
C VAL A 157 -7.65 -10.93 -16.61
N SER A 158 -7.71 -10.25 -17.74
CA SER A 158 -6.61 -10.15 -18.69
C SER A 158 -5.54 -9.16 -18.18
N PRO A 159 -4.24 -9.44 -18.37
CA PRO A 159 -3.20 -8.43 -18.14
C PRO A 159 -3.22 -7.34 -19.21
N ILE A 160 -3.84 -7.59 -20.37
CA ILE A 160 -3.94 -6.66 -21.50
C ILE A 160 -5.27 -5.91 -21.42
N TYR A 161 -5.21 -4.59 -21.63
CA TYR A 161 -6.37 -3.71 -21.70
C TYR A 161 -7.42 -4.26 -22.70
N PRO A 162 -8.72 -4.29 -22.37
CA PRO A 162 -9.38 -3.60 -21.26
C PRO A 162 -9.47 -4.40 -19.95
N TYR A 163 -8.64 -5.44 -19.76
CA TYR A 163 -8.54 -6.29 -18.56
C TYR A 163 -9.79 -7.12 -18.22
N PHE A 164 -10.96 -6.50 -18.20
CA PHE A 164 -12.26 -7.11 -17.94
C PHE A 164 -12.95 -7.53 -19.24
N THR A 165 -13.94 -8.41 -19.12
CA THR A 165 -14.70 -8.93 -20.27
C THR A 165 -16.18 -8.56 -20.22
N ASP A 166 -16.69 -8.17 -19.05
CA ASP A 166 -18.06 -7.74 -18.91
C ASP A 166 -18.23 -6.26 -19.29
N HIS A 167 -19.37 -5.96 -19.90
CA HIS A 167 -19.62 -4.68 -20.53
C HIS A 167 -19.58 -3.51 -19.53
N GLU A 168 -20.09 -3.71 -18.31
CA GLU A 168 -20.14 -2.67 -17.29
C GLU A 168 -18.76 -2.33 -16.73
N SER A 169 -17.94 -3.34 -16.40
CA SER A 169 -16.56 -3.12 -15.96
C SER A 169 -15.71 -2.46 -17.04
N VAL A 170 -15.82 -2.88 -18.30
CA VAL A 170 -15.11 -2.24 -19.42
C VAL A 170 -15.57 -0.80 -19.59
N LYS A 171 -16.87 -0.54 -19.51
CA LYS A 171 -17.42 0.82 -19.58
C LYS A 171 -16.90 1.68 -18.43
N ASN A 172 -16.92 1.21 -17.19
CA ASN A 172 -16.42 1.97 -16.05
C ASN A 172 -14.93 2.26 -16.20
N LEU A 173 -14.12 1.24 -16.52
CA LEU A 173 -12.69 1.39 -16.77
C LEU A 173 -12.40 2.44 -17.85
N THR A 174 -13.07 2.35 -19.01
CA THR A 174 -12.84 3.28 -20.14
C THR A 174 -13.21 4.73 -19.82
N ASN A 175 -14.10 4.96 -18.85
CA ASN A 175 -14.52 6.29 -18.40
C ASN A 175 -13.76 6.76 -17.15
N GLY A 176 -12.81 5.97 -16.63
CA GLY A 176 -12.07 6.31 -15.42
C GLY A 176 -12.90 6.19 -14.13
N PHE A 177 -13.95 5.39 -14.13
CA PHE A 177 -14.75 5.10 -12.92
C PHE A 177 -14.25 3.83 -12.23
N PRO A 178 -14.49 3.70 -10.91
CA PRO A 178 -14.25 2.46 -10.18
C PRO A 178 -14.92 1.25 -10.84
N VAL A 179 -14.24 0.11 -10.79
CA VAL A 179 -14.71 -1.17 -11.35
C VAL A 179 -15.02 -2.12 -10.20
N ASP A 180 -16.26 -2.60 -10.13
CA ASP A 180 -16.64 -3.59 -9.14
C ASP A 180 -15.95 -4.92 -9.42
N VAL A 181 -15.29 -5.47 -8.40
CA VAL A 181 -14.53 -6.71 -8.48
C VAL A 181 -14.90 -7.64 -7.34
N TYR A 182 -14.79 -8.93 -7.59
CA TYR A 182 -14.95 -9.93 -6.53
C TYR A 182 -13.72 -9.97 -5.61
N SER A 183 -12.53 -9.73 -6.17
CA SER A 183 -11.31 -9.55 -5.41
C SER A 183 -10.30 -8.69 -6.14
N CYS A 184 -9.63 -7.89 -5.34
CA CYS A 184 -8.32 -7.29 -5.49
C CYS A 184 -7.62 -7.48 -4.13
#